data_AF-A0A959L6F1-F1
#
_entry.id   AF-A0A959L6F1-F1
#
_cell.length_a   1.000
_cell.length_b   1.000
_cell.length_c   1.000
_cell.angle_alpha   90.00
_cell.angle_beta   90.00
_cell.angle_gamma   90.00
#
_symmetry.space_group_name_H-M   'P 1'
#
loop_
_entity.id
_entity.type
_entity.pdbx_description
1 polymer ?
#
loop_
_entity_poly.entity_id
_entity_poly.type
_entity_poly.pdbx_seq_one_letter_code
_entity_poly.pdbx_strand_id
1 'polypeptide(L)'
;ENPNMRKMAIRASESLYKAGNKNLADEYVRLMKDKDYQVVMQAILTANILQIPGTKNAIKQAMAHYPQRGVQLIGEQIVNKKDDLAAMSGDFSPEELALIKDGNRIFQELCSTCHGNDGAGIPVGDGLMAPPLANSMHVVDHPEYVVKTILRGMVGEIEGKSYTGGFMAPMAKESDQWIAAVTSYLRTNLGNEAGPVKPTYVAEVRRETEGHRPYVKEDMEYECTHQFIPAENWKVTASHSGMARIGGTGLPLGALSYEGWTSGENQQKGMWFQVELPKSVRFSELHFNSPPIRKGWGKDAPPPIPTCPASYEVEVSEDGENWTKVEQGTCSDQQMRIKFSLTSGRFLRITLTGVPAMDAPWKMESMKIYGKLTLPEM
;
A
#
# COMPACT_ATOMS: atom_id res chain seq x y z
N GLU A 1 22.38 -41.66 -6.84
CA GLU A 1 22.21 -40.50 -5.93
C GLU A 1 20.75 -40.11 -5.77
N ASN A 2 20.33 -39.90 -4.53
CA ASN A 2 18.94 -39.61 -4.15
C ASN A 2 18.55 -38.16 -4.50
N PRO A 3 17.51 -37.92 -5.33
CA PRO A 3 17.04 -36.58 -5.69
C PRO A 3 16.63 -35.73 -4.47
N ASN A 4 16.07 -36.33 -3.43
CA ASN A 4 15.69 -35.61 -2.22
C ASN A 4 16.91 -35.06 -1.47
N MET A 5 18.01 -35.82 -1.44
CA MET A 5 19.25 -35.32 -0.85
C MET A 5 19.81 -34.13 -1.62
N ARG A 6 19.79 -34.17 -2.97
CA ARG A 6 20.23 -33.03 -3.79
C ARG A 6 19.36 -31.79 -3.59
N LYS A 7 18.03 -31.94 -3.52
CA LYS A 7 17.11 -30.83 -3.18
C LYS A 7 17.41 -30.22 -1.81
N MET A 8 17.66 -31.04 -0.79
CA MET A 8 17.99 -30.54 0.55
C MET A 8 19.36 -29.87 0.57
N ALA A 9 20.34 -30.40 -0.16
CA ALA A 9 21.66 -29.77 -0.29
C ALA A 9 21.56 -28.39 -0.93
N ILE A 10 20.75 -28.23 -1.99
CA ILE A 10 20.48 -26.92 -2.61
C ILE A 10 19.95 -25.95 -1.55
N ARG A 11 18.90 -26.31 -0.82
CA ARG A 11 18.29 -25.45 0.22
C ARG A 11 19.26 -25.09 1.35
N ALA A 12 19.99 -26.08 1.86
CA ALA A 12 20.96 -25.86 2.93
C ALA A 12 22.08 -24.90 2.49
N SER A 13 22.52 -25.02 1.22
CA SER A 13 23.59 -24.18 0.67
C SER A 13 23.17 -22.72 0.46
N GLU A 14 21.88 -22.38 0.42
CA GLU A 14 21.40 -21.00 0.29
C GLU A 14 21.94 -20.10 1.40
N SER A 15 22.03 -20.62 2.63
CA SER A 15 22.58 -19.89 3.77
C SER A 15 24.07 -19.62 3.60
N LEU A 16 24.81 -20.57 3.00
CA LEU A 16 26.25 -20.41 2.72
C LEU A 16 26.49 -19.38 1.62
N TYR A 17 25.64 -19.36 0.59
CA TYR A 17 25.70 -18.33 -0.46
C TYR A 17 25.41 -16.93 0.09
N LYS A 18 24.42 -16.82 0.99
CA LYS A 18 24.11 -15.58 1.71
C LYS A 18 25.25 -15.14 2.62
N ALA A 19 25.93 -16.09 3.28
CA ALA A 19 27.11 -15.85 4.11
C ALA A 19 28.40 -15.51 3.34
N GLY A 20 28.34 -15.42 2.00
CA GLY A 20 29.44 -14.92 1.17
C GLY A 20 30.09 -15.95 0.25
N ASN A 21 29.71 -17.23 0.29
CA ASN A 21 30.23 -18.23 -0.62
C ASN A 21 29.57 -18.15 -2.01
N LYS A 22 29.96 -17.14 -2.80
CA LYS A 22 29.35 -16.85 -4.11
C LYS A 22 29.68 -17.87 -5.20
N ASN A 23 30.68 -18.72 -4.98
CA ASN A 23 31.05 -19.79 -5.92
C ASN A 23 29.94 -20.85 -6.11
N LEU A 24 28.94 -20.88 -5.22
CA LEU A 24 27.76 -21.74 -5.36
C LEU A 24 26.79 -21.29 -6.47
N ALA A 25 26.93 -20.07 -6.99
CA ALA A 25 26.12 -19.55 -8.11
C ALA A 25 26.15 -20.49 -9.32
N ASP A 26 27.34 -20.91 -9.74
CA ASP A 26 27.53 -21.78 -10.90
C ASP A 26 26.92 -23.17 -10.67
N GLU A 27 26.96 -23.66 -9.43
CA GLU A 27 26.36 -24.93 -9.05
C GLU A 27 24.84 -24.90 -9.13
N TYR A 28 24.19 -23.80 -8.73
CA TYR A 28 22.74 -23.67 -8.89
C TYR A 28 22.32 -23.69 -10.35
N VAL A 29 23.05 -22.98 -11.21
CA VAL A 29 22.80 -22.97 -12.67
C VAL A 29 23.05 -24.35 -13.27
N ARG A 30 24.11 -25.05 -12.84
CA ARG A 30 24.40 -26.42 -13.27
C ARG A 30 23.27 -27.39 -12.88
N LEU A 31 22.71 -27.26 -11.67
CA LEU A 31 21.65 -28.11 -11.17
C LEU A 31 20.29 -27.88 -11.85
N MET A 32 20.11 -26.78 -12.60
CA MET A 32 18.96 -26.62 -13.51
C MET A 32 19.00 -27.59 -14.71
N LYS A 33 20.09 -28.33 -14.88
CA LYS A 33 20.26 -29.39 -15.90
C LYS A 33 20.28 -30.79 -15.27
N ASP A 34 19.83 -30.93 -14.02
CA ASP A 34 19.79 -32.24 -13.34
C ASP A 34 18.83 -33.20 -14.03
N LYS A 35 19.16 -34.50 -14.01
CA LYS A 35 18.30 -35.55 -14.59
C LYS A 35 16.91 -35.64 -13.94
N ASP A 36 16.78 -35.19 -12.68
CA ASP A 36 15.52 -35.18 -11.96
C ASP A 36 14.87 -33.78 -11.99
N TYR A 37 13.70 -33.69 -12.59
CA TYR A 37 12.99 -32.41 -12.77
C TYR A 37 12.64 -31.72 -11.44
N GLN A 38 12.52 -32.44 -10.32
CA GLN A 38 12.27 -31.83 -9.02
C GLN A 38 13.51 -31.13 -8.46
N VAL A 39 14.70 -31.65 -8.78
CA VAL A 39 15.98 -30.99 -8.48
C VAL A 39 16.11 -29.72 -9.32
N VAL A 40 15.75 -29.81 -10.62
CA VAL A 40 15.70 -28.65 -11.53
C VAL A 40 14.77 -27.57 -11.00
N MET A 41 13.54 -27.92 -10.60
CA MET A 41 12.59 -26.96 -10.01
C MET A 41 13.16 -26.28 -8.76
N GLN A 42 13.79 -27.03 -7.85
CA GLN A 42 14.40 -26.46 -6.65
C GLN A 42 15.56 -25.52 -7.01
N ALA A 43 16.41 -25.90 -7.97
CA ALA A 43 17.52 -25.08 -8.44
C ALA A 43 17.02 -23.76 -9.08
N ILE A 44 15.96 -23.82 -9.89
CA ILE A 44 15.30 -22.64 -10.47
C ILE A 44 14.82 -21.69 -9.37
N LEU A 45 14.08 -22.19 -8.38
CA LEU A 45 13.57 -21.39 -7.27
C LEU A 45 14.71 -20.76 -6.46
N THR A 46 15.75 -21.54 -6.19
CA THR A 46 16.93 -21.12 -5.42
C THR A 46 17.72 -20.03 -6.15
N ALA A 47 17.96 -20.21 -7.45
CA ALA A 47 18.67 -19.22 -8.23
C ALA A 47 17.88 -17.92 -8.38
N ASN A 48 16.54 -18.02 -8.48
CA ASN A 48 15.66 -16.86 -8.54
C ASN A 48 15.64 -16.09 -7.20
N ILE A 49 15.45 -16.77 -6.07
CA ILE A 49 15.40 -16.11 -4.75
C ILE A 49 16.76 -15.50 -4.37
N LEU A 50 17.87 -16.11 -4.79
CA LEU A 50 19.23 -15.62 -4.55
C LEU A 50 19.72 -14.64 -5.62
N GLN A 51 18.87 -14.31 -6.61
CA GLN A 51 19.17 -13.36 -7.68
C GLN A 51 20.49 -13.70 -8.42
N ILE A 52 20.69 -14.99 -8.73
CA ILE A 52 21.92 -15.47 -9.37
C ILE A 52 22.02 -14.91 -10.80
N PRO A 53 23.17 -14.34 -11.22
CA PRO A 53 23.36 -13.86 -12.59
C PRO A 53 23.10 -14.96 -13.64
N GLY A 54 22.46 -14.60 -14.76
CA GLY A 54 22.17 -15.54 -15.84
C GLY A 54 20.97 -16.49 -15.62
N THR A 55 20.32 -16.42 -14.45
CA THR A 55 19.16 -17.28 -14.09
C THR A 55 18.07 -17.31 -15.15
N LYS A 56 17.64 -16.16 -15.70
CA LYS A 56 16.57 -16.12 -16.70
C LYS A 56 16.89 -16.92 -17.97
N ASN A 57 18.13 -16.90 -18.44
CA ASN A 57 18.55 -17.68 -19.60
C ASN A 57 18.63 -19.17 -19.27
N ALA A 58 19.13 -19.53 -18.09
CA ALA A 58 19.17 -20.90 -17.61
C ALA A 58 17.75 -21.50 -17.47
N ILE A 59 16.77 -20.72 -16.98
CA ILE A 59 15.37 -21.12 -16.90
C ILE A 59 14.78 -21.35 -18.29
N LYS A 60 15.01 -20.45 -19.26
CA LYS A 60 14.55 -20.65 -20.66
C LYS A 60 15.10 -21.94 -21.25
N GLN A 61 16.36 -22.27 -21.00
CA GLN A 61 16.97 -23.53 -21.44
C GLN A 61 16.33 -24.74 -20.75
N ALA A 62 16.08 -24.65 -19.44
CA ALA A 62 15.39 -25.71 -18.70
C ALA A 62 13.96 -25.93 -19.24
N MET A 63 13.19 -24.87 -19.49
CA MET A 63 11.86 -24.98 -20.09
C MET A 63 11.89 -25.61 -21.49
N ALA A 64 12.91 -25.33 -22.30
CA ALA A 64 13.03 -25.97 -23.61
C ALA A 64 13.33 -27.49 -23.51
N HIS A 65 13.95 -27.93 -22.41
CA HIS A 65 14.38 -29.32 -22.24
C HIS A 65 13.40 -30.19 -21.43
N TYR A 66 12.72 -29.63 -20.43
CA TYR A 66 11.91 -30.37 -19.47
C TYR A 66 10.41 -30.13 -19.68
N PRO A 67 9.64 -31.05 -20.29
CA PRO A 67 8.22 -30.84 -20.58
C PRO A 67 7.30 -30.89 -19.33
N GLN A 68 7.84 -31.21 -18.15
CA GLN A 68 7.08 -31.36 -16.92
C GLN A 68 6.39 -30.03 -16.56
N ARG A 69 5.08 -30.09 -16.29
CA ARG A 69 4.25 -28.91 -15.99
C ARG A 69 4.82 -28.04 -14.86
N GLY A 70 5.45 -28.64 -13.85
CA GLY A 70 6.07 -27.89 -12.75
C GLY A 70 7.25 -27.01 -13.20
N VAL A 71 8.11 -27.51 -14.10
CA VAL A 71 9.23 -26.74 -14.65
C VAL A 71 8.72 -25.66 -15.60
N GLN A 72 7.74 -26.00 -16.45
CA GLN A 72 7.12 -25.03 -17.36
C GLN A 72 6.44 -23.90 -16.59
N LEU A 73 5.60 -24.20 -15.61
CA LEU A 73 4.85 -23.20 -14.84
C LEU A 73 5.79 -22.26 -14.07
N ILE A 74 6.75 -22.82 -13.31
CA ILE A 74 7.71 -22.01 -12.54
C ILE A 74 8.57 -21.18 -13.49
N GLY A 75 9.01 -21.79 -14.60
CA GLY A 75 9.83 -21.11 -15.59
C GLY A 75 9.11 -19.96 -16.28
N GLU A 76 7.87 -20.17 -16.72
CA GLU A 76 7.00 -19.14 -17.29
C GLU A 76 6.75 -18.03 -16.28
N GLN A 77 6.41 -18.34 -15.02
CA GLN A 77 6.14 -17.34 -13.98
C GLN A 77 7.36 -16.46 -13.69
N ILE A 78 8.57 -17.02 -13.70
CA ILE A 78 9.81 -16.28 -13.40
C ILE A 78 10.33 -15.52 -14.62
N VAL A 79 10.34 -16.16 -15.80
CA VAL A 79 10.89 -15.58 -17.04
C VAL A 79 9.92 -14.59 -17.66
N ASN A 80 8.67 -15.03 -17.81
CA ASN A 80 7.57 -14.25 -18.34
C ASN A 80 6.73 -13.78 -17.15
N LYS A 81 7.37 -13.18 -16.12
CA LYS A 81 6.64 -12.45 -15.09
C LYS A 81 5.78 -11.45 -15.84
N LYS A 82 4.54 -11.84 -16.16
CA LYS A 82 3.52 -10.95 -16.69
C LYS A 82 3.51 -9.86 -15.66
N ASP A 83 3.71 -8.63 -16.11
CA ASP A 83 3.56 -7.47 -15.25
C ASP A 83 2.43 -7.75 -14.26
N ASP A 84 2.73 -7.60 -12.97
CA ASP A 84 1.83 -7.98 -11.87
C ASP A 84 0.40 -7.40 -12.08
N LEU A 85 0.28 -6.39 -12.95
CA LEU A 85 -0.92 -5.86 -13.63
C LEU A 85 -1.98 -6.90 -14.07
N ALA A 86 -1.60 -8.07 -14.58
CA ALA A 86 -2.59 -9.08 -15.02
C ALA A 86 -3.16 -9.92 -13.88
N ALA A 87 -2.43 -10.04 -12.76
CA ALA A 87 -2.93 -10.69 -11.55
C ALA A 87 -3.84 -9.75 -10.73
N MET A 88 -3.69 -8.44 -10.90
CA MET A 88 -4.48 -7.39 -10.22
C MET A 88 -5.79 -7.01 -10.93
N SER A 89 -6.15 -7.67 -12.03
CA SER A 89 -7.35 -7.29 -12.82
C SER A 89 -8.68 -7.53 -12.11
N GLY A 90 -8.68 -8.22 -10.96
CA GLY A 90 -9.86 -8.39 -10.11
C GLY A 90 -10.10 -7.24 -9.12
N ASP A 91 -9.07 -6.42 -8.86
CA ASP A 91 -9.07 -5.44 -7.77
C ASP A 91 -9.24 -3.99 -8.24
N PHE A 92 -9.13 -3.73 -9.55
CA PHE A 92 -9.15 -2.39 -10.13
C PHE A 92 -10.12 -2.27 -11.31
N SER A 93 -10.66 -1.06 -11.51
CA SER A 93 -11.48 -0.74 -12.67
C SER A 93 -10.67 -0.79 -13.98
N PRO A 94 -11.32 -0.92 -15.15
CA PRO A 94 -10.63 -0.84 -16.44
C PRO A 94 -9.82 0.45 -16.63
N GLU A 95 -10.35 1.58 -16.15
CA GLU A 95 -9.69 2.88 -16.20
C GLU A 95 -8.45 2.92 -15.29
N GLU A 96 -8.56 2.38 -14.07
CA GLU A 96 -7.42 2.26 -13.15
C GLU A 96 -6.33 1.34 -13.73
N LEU A 97 -6.70 0.21 -14.32
CA LEU A 97 -5.75 -0.69 -14.99
C LEU A 97 -5.05 -0.03 -16.17
N ALA A 98 -5.75 0.81 -16.95
CA ALA A 98 -5.14 1.57 -18.03
C ALA A 98 -4.13 2.59 -17.48
N LEU A 99 -4.52 3.32 -16.42
CA LEU A 99 -3.65 4.29 -15.74
C LEU A 99 -2.37 3.63 -15.20
N ILE A 100 -2.49 2.47 -14.56
CA ILE A 100 -1.35 1.73 -14.01
C ILE A 100 -0.43 1.21 -15.13
N LYS A 101 -1.00 0.73 -16.25
CA LYS A 101 -0.22 0.30 -17.43
C LYS A 101 0.60 1.45 -18.02
N ASP A 102 0.00 2.63 -18.16
CA ASP A 102 0.71 3.83 -18.60
C ASP A 102 1.82 4.19 -17.60
N GLY A 103 1.56 4.03 -16.30
CA GLY A 103 2.54 4.22 -15.24
C GLY A 103 3.76 3.30 -15.34
N ASN A 104 3.55 2.03 -15.67
CA ASN A 104 4.64 1.08 -15.92
C ASN A 104 5.54 1.56 -17.06
N ARG A 105 4.94 1.93 -18.19
CA ARG A 105 5.69 2.45 -19.34
C ARG A 105 6.54 3.66 -18.96
N ILE A 106 5.95 4.62 -18.25
CA ILE A 106 6.66 5.81 -17.76
C ILE A 106 7.82 5.43 -16.83
N PHE A 107 7.58 4.53 -15.87
CA PHE A 107 8.59 4.08 -14.94
C PHE A 107 9.78 3.44 -15.66
N GLN A 108 9.52 2.54 -16.63
CA GLN A 108 10.55 1.85 -17.38
C GLN A 108 11.34 2.78 -18.31
N GLU A 109 10.70 3.80 -18.87
CA GLU A 109 11.35 4.78 -19.76
C GLU A 109 12.25 5.78 -19.01
N LEU A 110 11.87 6.17 -17.78
CA LEU A 110 12.52 7.29 -17.08
C LEU A 110 13.02 6.95 -15.67
N CYS A 111 12.15 6.43 -14.81
CA CYS A 111 12.45 6.25 -13.38
C CYS A 111 13.44 5.10 -13.11
N SER A 112 13.35 4.04 -13.90
CA SER A 112 14.17 2.82 -13.81
C SER A 112 15.67 3.11 -13.94
N THR A 113 16.04 4.18 -14.66
CA THR A 113 17.43 4.62 -14.85
C THR A 113 18.15 4.93 -13.54
N CYS A 114 17.41 5.35 -12.51
CA CYS A 114 17.96 5.64 -11.18
C CYS A 114 17.50 4.61 -10.14
N HIS A 115 16.23 4.22 -10.18
CA HIS A 115 15.61 3.33 -9.18
C HIS A 115 15.71 1.83 -9.52
N GLY A 116 16.27 1.47 -10.68
CA GLY A 116 16.35 0.10 -11.15
C GLY A 116 15.05 -0.40 -11.78
N ASN A 117 15.15 -1.37 -12.67
CA ASN A 117 13.99 -1.93 -13.41
C ASN A 117 12.96 -2.61 -12.50
N ASP A 118 13.40 -3.10 -11.34
CA ASP A 118 12.58 -3.71 -10.30
C ASP A 118 12.31 -2.78 -9.11
N GLY A 119 12.75 -1.51 -9.19
CA GLY A 119 12.59 -0.54 -8.11
C GLY A 119 13.47 -0.79 -6.89
N ALA A 120 14.44 -1.72 -6.94
CA ALA A 120 15.30 -2.04 -5.79
C ALA A 120 16.47 -1.05 -5.60
N GLY A 121 16.64 -0.09 -6.51
CA GLY A 121 17.81 0.78 -6.61
C GLY A 121 18.93 0.15 -7.43
N ILE A 122 19.77 0.98 -8.05
CA ILE A 122 20.96 0.52 -8.79
C ILE A 122 22.18 0.60 -7.88
N PRO A 123 22.92 -0.49 -7.63
CA PRO A 123 24.20 -0.42 -6.91
C PRO A 123 25.22 0.45 -7.65
N VAL A 124 25.79 1.43 -6.94
CA VAL A 124 26.86 2.31 -7.42
C VAL A 124 27.90 2.46 -6.32
N GLY A 125 29.08 1.88 -6.52
CA GLY A 125 30.10 1.77 -5.47
C GLY A 125 29.58 1.00 -4.26
N ASP A 126 29.75 1.57 -3.07
CA ASP A 126 29.28 0.99 -1.80
C ASP A 126 27.82 1.37 -1.45
N GLY A 127 27.13 2.10 -2.34
CA GLY A 127 25.77 2.60 -2.11
C GLY A 127 24.80 2.31 -3.26
N LEU A 128 23.66 3.01 -3.23
CA LEU A 128 22.65 2.98 -4.30
C LEU A 128 22.62 4.31 -5.05
N MET A 129 22.27 4.27 -6.33
CA MET A 129 22.03 5.45 -7.16
C MET A 129 20.87 6.29 -6.61
N ALA A 130 19.76 5.64 -6.26
CA ALA A 130 18.56 6.25 -5.71
C ALA A 130 17.88 5.30 -4.69
N PRO A 131 16.97 5.81 -3.86
CA PRO A 131 16.24 4.99 -2.89
C PRO A 131 15.46 3.85 -3.55
N PRO A 132 15.36 2.68 -2.89
CA PRO A 132 14.46 1.63 -3.34
C PRO A 132 13.00 2.12 -3.24
N LEU A 133 12.25 1.91 -4.31
CA LEU A 133 10.81 2.13 -4.39
C LEU A 133 10.02 0.84 -4.19
N ALA A 134 10.67 -0.31 -4.34
CA ALA A 134 10.09 -1.62 -4.08
C ALA A 134 9.86 -1.84 -2.57
N ASN A 135 8.66 -2.30 -2.20
CA ASN A 135 8.22 -2.51 -0.80
C ASN A 135 8.49 -1.29 0.11
N SER A 136 8.28 -0.08 -0.40
CA SER A 136 8.67 1.16 0.27
C SER A 136 7.50 1.74 1.07
N MET A 137 7.69 1.95 2.38
CA MET A 137 6.69 2.58 3.25
C MET A 137 6.33 3.99 2.81
N HIS A 138 7.30 4.75 2.29
CA HIS A 138 7.08 6.07 1.68
C HIS A 138 6.17 6.02 0.46
N VAL A 139 6.12 4.88 -0.23
CA VAL A 139 5.24 4.67 -1.38
C VAL A 139 3.86 4.19 -0.93
N VAL A 140 3.77 3.26 0.03
CA VAL A 140 2.48 2.63 0.39
C VAL A 140 1.60 3.43 1.34
N ASP A 141 2.16 4.27 2.22
CA ASP A 141 1.40 5.00 3.25
C ASP A 141 0.42 6.02 2.64
N HIS A 142 0.75 7.31 2.67
CA HIS A 142 -0.08 8.33 2.05
C HIS A 142 0.46 8.72 0.66
N PRO A 143 -0.39 8.82 -0.39
CA PRO A 143 0.08 9.13 -1.74
C PRO A 143 0.74 10.51 -1.86
N GLU A 144 0.45 11.44 -0.95
CA GLU A 144 1.01 12.79 -0.94
C GLU A 144 2.54 12.78 -0.98
N TYR A 145 3.21 11.89 -0.25
CA TYR A 145 4.68 11.81 -0.23
C TYR A 145 5.26 11.62 -1.64
N VAL A 146 4.75 10.61 -2.36
CA VAL A 146 5.24 10.27 -3.71
C VAL A 146 4.88 11.38 -4.70
N VAL A 147 3.65 11.89 -4.64
CA VAL A 147 3.19 12.96 -5.54
C VAL A 147 4.02 14.24 -5.34
N LYS A 148 4.26 14.64 -4.08
CA LYS A 148 5.13 15.78 -3.74
C LYS A 148 6.56 15.59 -4.21
N THR A 149 7.13 14.40 -3.99
CA THR A 149 8.48 14.04 -4.45
C THR A 149 8.60 14.17 -5.96
N ILE A 150 7.65 13.64 -6.73
CA ILE A 150 7.68 13.70 -8.19
C ILE A 150 7.49 15.14 -8.68
N LEU A 151 6.56 15.91 -8.08
CA LEU A 151 6.29 17.28 -8.50
C LEU A 151 7.49 18.21 -8.23
N ARG A 152 8.06 18.17 -7.03
CA ARG A 152 9.03 19.19 -6.56
C ARG A 152 10.45 18.68 -6.43
N GLY A 153 10.66 17.39 -6.59
CA GLY A 153 11.96 16.77 -6.38
C GLY A 153 12.30 16.64 -4.90
N MET A 154 13.41 15.97 -4.64
CA MET A 154 13.91 15.74 -3.29
C MET A 154 15.43 15.74 -3.28
N VAL A 155 16.02 16.28 -2.22
CA VAL A 155 17.47 16.36 -1.98
C VAL A 155 17.81 15.89 -0.58
N GLY A 156 19.08 15.56 -0.37
CA GLY A 156 19.59 15.20 0.95
C GLY A 156 19.42 13.73 1.30
N GLU A 157 19.59 13.43 2.58
CA GLU A 157 19.55 12.05 3.07
C GLU A 157 18.13 11.60 3.32
N ILE A 158 17.85 10.33 3.02
CA ILE A 158 16.58 9.70 3.36
C ILE A 158 16.89 8.63 4.40
N GLU A 159 16.30 8.78 5.58
CA GLU A 159 16.57 7.91 6.74
C GLU A 159 18.08 7.81 7.11
N GLY A 160 18.82 8.93 6.97
CA GLY A 160 20.26 8.97 7.26
C GLY A 160 21.13 8.24 6.22
N LYS A 161 20.56 7.87 5.06
CA LYS A 161 21.28 7.30 3.93
C LYS A 161 21.39 8.34 2.83
N SER A 162 22.62 8.61 2.42
CA SER A 162 22.90 9.36 1.21
C SER A 162 22.89 8.43 0.00
N TYR A 163 22.43 8.93 -1.15
CA TYR A 163 22.37 8.20 -2.41
C TYR A 163 23.29 8.87 -3.43
N THR A 164 23.92 8.08 -4.30
CA THR A 164 24.94 8.59 -5.23
C THR A 164 24.37 9.63 -6.19
N GLY A 165 23.11 9.49 -6.59
CA GLY A 165 22.42 10.49 -7.40
C GLY A 165 22.20 11.82 -6.67
N GLY A 166 22.14 11.81 -5.33
CA GLY A 166 22.05 12.99 -4.45
C GLY A 166 20.82 13.89 -4.61
N PHE A 167 20.01 13.66 -5.65
CA PHE A 167 18.94 14.51 -6.10
C PHE A 167 17.91 13.73 -6.93
N MET A 168 16.63 13.90 -6.59
CA MET A 168 15.50 13.53 -7.42
C MET A 168 15.00 14.78 -8.14
N ALA A 169 15.05 14.78 -9.47
CA ALA A 169 14.65 15.91 -10.28
C ALA A 169 13.12 16.15 -10.25
N PRO A 170 12.66 17.42 -10.16
CA PRO A 170 11.24 17.74 -10.24
C PRO A 170 10.69 17.47 -11.63
N MET A 171 9.51 16.85 -11.68
CA MET A 171 8.77 16.56 -12.90
C MET A 171 7.47 17.40 -12.98
N ALA A 172 7.44 18.57 -12.33
CA ALA A 172 6.30 19.50 -12.36
C ALA A 172 5.86 19.95 -13.77
N LYS A 173 6.65 19.72 -14.83
CA LYS A 173 6.20 20.01 -16.21
C LYS A 173 5.28 18.94 -16.78
N GLU A 174 5.33 17.73 -16.24
CA GLU A 174 4.48 16.63 -16.68
C GLU A 174 3.04 16.86 -16.24
N SER A 175 2.10 16.33 -17.03
CA SER A 175 0.66 16.46 -16.76
C SER A 175 0.24 15.71 -15.49
N ASP A 176 -0.90 16.11 -14.91
CA ASP A 176 -1.48 15.41 -13.76
C ASP A 176 -1.79 13.95 -14.05
N GLN A 177 -2.18 13.64 -15.29
CA GLN A 177 -2.39 12.27 -15.78
C GLN A 177 -1.09 11.47 -15.75
N TRP A 178 0.01 12.06 -16.22
CA TRP A 178 1.32 11.39 -16.26
C TRP A 178 1.83 11.05 -14.86
N ILE A 179 1.73 12.02 -13.94
CA ILE A 179 2.18 11.82 -12.55
C ILE A 179 1.26 10.84 -11.82
N ALA A 180 -0.06 10.91 -12.04
CA ALA A 180 -1.01 9.95 -11.48
C ALA A 180 -0.74 8.53 -11.97
N ALA A 181 -0.40 8.37 -13.26
CA ALA A 181 -0.06 7.08 -13.85
C ALA A 181 1.14 6.45 -13.17
N VAL A 182 2.29 7.13 -13.16
CA VAL A 182 3.51 6.59 -12.55
C VAL A 182 3.34 6.38 -11.04
N THR A 183 2.68 7.29 -10.33
CA THR A 183 2.41 7.15 -8.90
C THR A 183 1.53 5.93 -8.61
N SER A 184 0.52 5.68 -9.44
CA SER A 184 -0.34 4.51 -9.31
C SER A 184 0.46 3.22 -9.49
N TYR A 185 1.29 3.13 -10.54
CA TYR A 185 2.17 1.98 -10.74
C TYR A 185 3.13 1.75 -9.57
N LEU A 186 3.77 2.80 -9.07
CA LEU A 186 4.64 2.68 -7.90
C LEU A 186 3.90 2.10 -6.69
N ARG A 187 2.64 2.52 -6.47
CA ARG A 187 1.83 2.11 -5.31
C ARG A 187 1.25 0.70 -5.43
N THR A 188 0.99 0.22 -6.64
CA THR A 188 0.35 -1.09 -6.89
C THR A 188 1.33 -2.17 -7.31
N ASN A 189 2.56 -1.82 -7.68
CA ASN A 189 3.56 -2.76 -8.21
C ASN A 189 4.87 -2.67 -7.42
N LEU A 190 5.90 -3.39 -7.87
CA LEU A 190 7.21 -3.45 -7.21
C LEU A 190 7.14 -4.00 -5.77
N GLY A 191 6.13 -4.84 -5.48
CA GLY A 191 5.86 -5.38 -4.15
C GLY A 191 5.05 -4.46 -3.23
N ASN A 192 4.63 -3.29 -3.72
CA ASN A 192 3.77 -2.38 -2.98
C ASN A 192 2.28 -2.78 -3.14
N GLU A 193 1.54 -2.70 -2.03
CA GLU A 193 0.12 -3.03 -1.96
C GLU A 193 -0.69 -1.82 -1.47
N ALA A 194 -0.90 -0.84 -2.36
CA ALA A 194 -1.69 0.35 -2.08
C ALA A 194 -2.60 0.72 -3.26
N GLY A 195 -3.58 1.60 -3.03
CA GLY A 195 -4.53 2.02 -4.07
C GLY A 195 -3.93 3.02 -5.07
N PRO A 196 -4.46 3.07 -6.31
CA PRO A 196 -4.04 4.01 -7.35
C PRO A 196 -4.39 5.45 -6.97
N VAL A 197 -3.75 6.40 -7.66
CA VAL A 197 -3.90 7.85 -7.44
C VAL A 197 -4.59 8.47 -8.64
N LYS A 198 -5.64 9.25 -8.40
CA LYS A 198 -6.39 9.92 -9.46
C LYS A 198 -5.67 11.19 -9.94
N PRO A 199 -5.79 11.56 -11.24
CA PRO A 199 -5.26 12.82 -11.76
C PRO A 199 -5.74 14.06 -11.00
N THR A 200 -7.00 14.05 -10.54
CA THR A 200 -7.57 15.15 -9.76
C THR A 200 -6.85 15.37 -8.43
N TYR A 201 -6.36 14.31 -7.79
CA TYR A 201 -5.57 14.40 -6.57
C TYR A 201 -4.19 15.03 -6.85
N VAL A 202 -3.56 14.66 -7.97
CA VAL A 202 -2.29 15.27 -8.37
C VAL A 202 -2.47 16.77 -8.65
N ALA A 203 -3.56 17.17 -9.32
CA ALA A 203 -3.87 18.56 -9.59
C ALA A 203 -4.01 19.37 -8.28
N GLU A 204 -4.64 18.78 -7.27
CA GLU A 204 -4.77 19.38 -5.94
C GLU A 204 -3.40 19.59 -5.28
N VAL A 205 -2.59 18.53 -5.16
CA VAL A 205 -1.24 18.60 -4.56
C VAL A 205 -0.32 19.54 -5.35
N ARG A 206 -0.47 19.60 -6.68
CA ARG A 206 0.27 20.54 -7.53
C ARG A 206 0.00 21.98 -7.14
N ARG A 207 -1.27 22.35 -6.96
CA ARG A 207 -1.68 23.70 -6.55
C ARG A 207 -1.19 24.02 -5.14
N GLU A 208 -1.25 23.07 -4.21
CA GLU A 208 -0.77 23.26 -2.84
C GLU A 208 0.74 23.46 -2.73
N THR A 209 1.51 22.97 -3.70
CA THR A 209 2.97 22.96 -3.66
C THR A 209 3.61 23.90 -4.68
N GLU A 210 2.83 24.79 -5.31
CA GLU A 210 3.35 25.70 -6.33
C GLU A 210 4.51 26.56 -5.80
N GLY A 211 5.62 26.59 -6.55
CA GLY A 211 6.83 27.31 -6.15
C GLY A 211 7.63 26.68 -5.01
N HIS A 212 7.22 25.52 -4.49
CA HIS A 212 7.98 24.83 -3.44
C HIS A 212 9.35 24.39 -3.95
N ARG A 213 10.40 24.63 -3.15
CA ARG A 213 11.76 24.16 -3.41
C ARG A 213 11.82 22.62 -3.39
N PRO A 214 12.90 21.97 -3.88
CA PRO A 214 13.10 20.56 -3.62
C PRO A 214 13.01 20.25 -2.13
N TYR A 215 12.27 19.20 -1.81
CA TYR A 215 12.05 18.78 -0.43
C TYR A 215 13.33 18.18 0.16
N VAL A 216 13.53 18.38 1.46
CA VAL A 216 14.39 17.52 2.29
C VAL A 216 13.52 16.55 3.10
N LYS A 217 14.15 15.58 3.77
CA LYS A 217 13.43 14.59 4.59
C LYS A 217 12.56 15.27 5.65
N GLU A 218 13.08 16.31 6.30
CA GLU A 218 12.39 17.03 7.37
C GLU A 218 11.12 17.71 6.86
N ASP A 219 11.17 18.31 5.67
CA ASP A 219 9.97 18.90 5.05
C ASP A 219 8.89 17.82 4.87
N MET A 220 9.25 16.64 4.38
CA MET A 220 8.29 15.56 4.14
C MET A 220 7.67 15.00 5.43
N GLU A 221 8.43 14.98 6.53
CA GLU A 221 7.94 14.51 7.83
C GLU A 221 6.80 15.37 8.37
N TYR A 222 6.88 16.69 8.20
CA TYR A 222 5.88 17.63 8.75
C TYR A 222 4.85 18.10 7.72
N GLU A 223 5.20 18.14 6.44
CA GLU A 223 4.32 18.66 5.40
C GLU A 223 3.47 17.58 4.74
N CYS A 224 3.88 16.31 4.76
CA CYS A 224 3.03 15.24 4.28
C CYS A 224 2.01 14.84 5.34
N THR A 225 0.86 14.42 4.87
CA THR A 225 -0.10 13.66 5.66
C THR A 225 0.43 12.24 5.86
N HIS A 226 0.32 11.72 7.09
CA HIS A 226 0.74 10.37 7.48
C HIS A 226 -0.41 9.65 8.16
N GLN A 227 -0.42 8.32 8.08
CA GLN A 227 -1.33 7.53 8.89
C GLN A 227 -0.89 7.55 10.36
N PHE A 228 -1.79 7.90 11.27
CA PHE A 228 -1.57 7.67 12.70
C PHE A 228 -1.78 6.19 13.00
N ILE A 229 -0.70 5.52 13.42
CA ILE A 229 -0.72 4.10 13.75
C ILE A 229 -1.38 3.90 15.12
N PRO A 230 -2.43 3.06 15.23
CA PRO A 230 -3.06 2.76 16.51
C PRO A 230 -2.05 2.23 17.52
N ALA A 231 -2.09 2.76 18.75
CA ALA A 231 -1.25 2.33 19.87
C ALA A 231 -2.11 1.88 21.06
N GLU A 232 -1.55 1.09 21.98
CA GLU A 232 -2.27 0.51 23.12
C GLU A 232 -2.92 1.55 24.04
N ASN A 233 -2.42 2.79 24.04
CA ASN A 233 -2.94 3.89 24.87
C ASN A 233 -4.02 4.73 24.18
N TRP A 234 -4.44 4.38 22.97
CA TRP A 234 -5.60 5.01 22.33
C TRP A 234 -6.88 4.57 23.04
N LYS A 235 -7.80 5.51 23.29
CA LYS A 235 -9.13 5.15 23.76
C LYS A 235 -10.12 5.25 22.61
N VAL A 236 -10.75 4.12 22.30
CA VAL A 236 -11.75 4.04 21.24
C VAL A 236 -13.08 3.68 21.89
N THR A 237 -14.06 4.55 21.72
CA THR A 237 -15.40 4.41 22.32
C THR A 237 -16.47 4.66 21.28
N ALA A 238 -17.64 4.08 21.49
CA ALA A 238 -18.81 4.31 20.63
C ALA A 238 -20.07 4.27 21.48
N SER A 239 -21.15 4.93 21.02
CA SER A 239 -22.42 4.91 21.74
C SER A 239 -23.09 3.53 21.75
N HIS A 240 -22.84 2.75 20.69
CA HIS A 240 -23.36 1.39 20.53
C HIS A 240 -22.23 0.49 20.07
N SER A 241 -22.30 -0.79 20.35
CA SER A 241 -21.33 -1.77 19.87
C SER A 241 -21.91 -3.16 19.89
N GLY A 242 -21.52 -3.97 18.91
CA GLY A 242 -21.85 -5.38 18.85
C GLY A 242 -20.70 -6.20 18.23
N MET A 243 -20.84 -7.52 18.27
CA MET A 243 -19.85 -8.42 17.67
C MET A 243 -19.90 -8.31 16.14
N ALA A 244 -18.83 -7.78 15.54
CA ALA A 244 -18.72 -7.68 14.07
C ALA A 244 -18.60 -9.06 13.39
N ARG A 245 -18.08 -10.04 14.12
CA ARG A 245 -17.89 -11.43 13.69
C ARG A 245 -18.03 -12.41 14.86
N ILE A 246 -18.30 -13.67 14.53
CA ILE A 246 -18.36 -14.75 15.51
C ILE A 246 -17.00 -14.85 16.22
N GLY A 247 -17.01 -14.83 17.55
CA GLY A 247 -15.81 -14.86 18.38
C GLY A 247 -15.04 -13.53 18.50
N GLY A 248 -15.59 -12.42 17.99
CA GLY A 248 -15.02 -11.09 18.20
C GLY A 248 -15.23 -10.56 19.62
N THR A 249 -14.48 -9.52 19.98
CA THR A 249 -14.62 -8.77 21.23
C THR A 249 -15.85 -7.86 21.23
N GLY A 250 -16.27 -7.40 20.04
CA GLY A 250 -17.34 -6.42 19.89
C GLY A 250 -16.97 -5.04 20.42
N LEU A 251 -15.67 -4.77 20.64
CA LEU A 251 -15.18 -3.48 21.12
C LEU A 251 -14.96 -2.50 19.95
N PRO A 252 -15.13 -1.18 20.17
CA PRO A 252 -14.84 -0.14 19.18
C PRO A 252 -13.43 -0.20 18.59
N LEU A 253 -12.44 -0.60 19.39
CA LEU A 253 -11.06 -0.78 18.94
C LEU A 253 -10.94 -1.74 17.74
N GLY A 254 -11.88 -2.69 17.62
CA GLY A 254 -11.96 -3.61 16.49
C GLY A 254 -11.97 -2.91 15.13
N ALA A 255 -12.54 -1.70 15.04
CA ALA A 255 -12.60 -0.90 13.80
C ALA A 255 -11.21 -0.62 13.19
N LEU A 256 -10.20 -0.42 14.06
CA LEU A 256 -8.81 -0.13 13.68
C LEU A 256 -7.99 -1.40 13.36
N SER A 257 -8.61 -2.58 13.45
CA SER A 257 -7.96 -3.88 13.28
C SER A 257 -8.68 -4.74 12.22
N TYR A 258 -8.15 -5.94 11.98
CA TYR A 258 -8.82 -6.93 11.13
C TYR A 258 -10.15 -7.43 11.70
N GLU A 259 -10.47 -7.19 12.98
CA GLU A 259 -11.74 -7.60 13.59
C GLU A 259 -12.95 -6.83 13.02
N GLY A 260 -12.76 -5.54 12.74
CA GLY A 260 -13.86 -4.65 12.42
C GLY A 260 -14.75 -4.32 13.62
N TRP A 261 -15.70 -3.42 13.39
CA TRP A 261 -16.66 -2.95 14.38
C TRP A 261 -18.05 -2.80 13.74
N THR A 262 -19.09 -2.95 14.56
CA THR A 262 -20.48 -2.72 14.18
C THR A 262 -21.24 -2.08 15.34
N SER A 263 -22.22 -1.23 15.03
CA SER A 263 -23.17 -0.73 16.03
C SER A 263 -23.98 -1.84 16.69
N GLY A 264 -24.08 -3.02 16.05
CA GLY A 264 -24.86 -4.17 16.53
C GLY A 264 -26.37 -4.01 16.31
N GLU A 265 -26.84 -2.78 16.20
CA GLU A 265 -28.24 -2.41 15.97
C GLU A 265 -28.38 -1.53 14.72
N ASN A 266 -29.61 -1.35 14.23
CA ASN A 266 -29.91 -0.47 13.11
C ASN A 266 -29.44 0.97 13.39
N GLN A 267 -28.94 1.64 12.36
CA GLN A 267 -28.48 3.03 12.45
C GLN A 267 -29.58 3.95 13.01
N GLN A 268 -29.22 4.74 14.02
CA GLN A 268 -30.08 5.76 14.62
C GLN A 268 -29.37 7.11 14.60
N LYS A 269 -30.15 8.19 14.46
CA LYS A 269 -29.62 9.55 14.58
C LYS A 269 -29.01 9.76 15.97
N GLY A 270 -27.79 10.30 16.02
CA GLY A 270 -27.04 10.52 17.25
C GLY A 270 -26.13 9.36 17.68
N MET A 271 -26.12 8.24 16.94
CA MET A 271 -25.06 7.24 17.14
C MET A 271 -23.69 7.84 16.83
N TRP A 272 -22.68 7.56 17.63
CA TRP A 272 -21.36 8.14 17.48
C TRP A 272 -20.25 7.11 17.71
N PHE A 273 -19.11 7.35 17.07
CA PHE A 273 -17.86 6.63 17.27
C PHE A 273 -16.73 7.65 17.46
N GLN A 274 -15.85 7.41 18.43
CA GLN A 274 -14.84 8.35 18.87
C GLN A 274 -13.50 7.67 19.09
N VAL A 275 -12.43 8.39 18.72
CA VAL A 275 -11.05 8.03 19.01
C VAL A 275 -10.39 9.17 19.78
N GLU A 276 -9.78 8.85 20.90
CA GLU A 276 -8.93 9.72 21.71
C GLU A 276 -7.48 9.27 21.54
N LEU A 277 -6.64 10.17 21.01
CA LEU A 277 -5.20 9.99 20.92
C LEU A 277 -4.52 10.40 22.23
N PRO A 278 -3.30 9.88 22.51
CA PRO A 278 -2.56 10.24 23.73
C PRO A 278 -1.99 11.66 23.70
N LYS A 279 -1.86 12.27 22.52
CA LYS A 279 -1.31 13.61 22.30
C LYS A 279 -2.13 14.34 21.25
N SER A 280 -2.12 15.67 21.32
CA SER A 280 -2.71 16.52 20.29
C SER A 280 -1.95 16.36 18.97
N VAL A 281 -2.70 16.21 17.89
CA VAL A 281 -2.21 16.09 16.51
C VAL A 281 -3.06 16.94 15.59
N ARG A 282 -2.68 17.06 14.32
CA ARG A 282 -3.48 17.78 13.31
C ARG A 282 -4.15 16.78 12.38
N PHE A 283 -5.44 16.51 12.58
CA PHE A 283 -6.22 15.59 11.75
C PHE A 283 -6.54 16.21 10.39
N SER A 284 -6.54 15.40 9.34
CA SER A 284 -6.94 15.81 7.98
C SER A 284 -7.87 14.81 7.29
N GLU A 285 -7.73 13.51 7.55
CA GLU A 285 -8.54 12.50 6.87
C GLU A 285 -8.96 11.35 7.78
N LEU A 286 -10.13 10.78 7.51
CA LEU A 286 -10.66 9.58 8.15
C LEU A 286 -11.10 8.59 7.07
N HIS A 287 -10.44 7.44 7.01
CA HIS A 287 -10.72 6.37 6.05
C HIS A 287 -11.25 5.13 6.77
N PHE A 288 -12.26 4.46 6.22
CA PHE A 288 -12.71 3.14 6.69
C PHE A 288 -13.53 2.42 5.60
N ASN A 289 -13.56 1.09 5.67
CA ASN A 289 -14.43 0.29 4.82
C ASN A 289 -15.74 -0.05 5.54
N SER A 290 -16.86 0.05 4.84
CA SER A 290 -18.21 -0.31 5.33
C SER A 290 -18.78 -1.42 4.46
N PRO A 291 -18.44 -2.70 4.73
CA PRO A 291 -18.83 -3.80 3.87
C PRO A 291 -20.35 -4.00 3.89
N PRO A 292 -21.01 -4.09 2.73
CA PRO A 292 -22.45 -4.20 2.66
C PRO A 292 -22.89 -5.61 3.05
N ILE A 293 -24.14 -5.73 3.47
CA ILE A 293 -24.76 -7.03 3.76
C ILE A 293 -25.27 -7.62 2.44
N ARG A 294 -24.63 -8.69 1.96
CA ARG A 294 -25.07 -9.42 0.76
C ARG A 294 -26.40 -10.13 1.02
N LYS A 295 -27.34 -10.02 0.09
CA LYS A 295 -28.62 -10.75 0.09
C LYS A 295 -28.57 -11.89 -0.91
N GLY A 296 -28.04 -13.04 -0.52
CA GLY A 296 -27.96 -14.22 -1.37
C GLY A 296 -26.76 -14.25 -2.31
N TRP A 297 -26.76 -15.24 -3.22
CA TRP A 297 -25.64 -15.56 -4.12
C TRP A 297 -26.16 -15.71 -5.55
N GLY A 298 -25.35 -15.32 -6.54
CA GLY A 298 -25.69 -15.45 -7.96
C GLY A 298 -26.00 -14.12 -8.65
N LYS A 299 -26.24 -14.16 -9.97
CA LYS A 299 -26.46 -12.97 -10.80
C LYS A 299 -27.79 -12.25 -10.51
N ASP A 300 -28.77 -12.99 -9.99
CA ASP A 300 -30.11 -12.47 -9.68
C ASP A 300 -30.28 -12.10 -8.19
N ALA A 301 -29.19 -12.09 -7.43
CA ALA A 301 -29.21 -11.71 -6.03
C ALA A 301 -29.63 -10.23 -5.89
N PRO A 302 -30.53 -9.89 -4.95
CA PRO A 302 -30.86 -8.51 -4.65
C PRO A 302 -29.60 -7.67 -4.33
N PRO A 303 -29.65 -6.34 -4.60
CA PRO A 303 -28.56 -5.45 -4.27
C PRO A 303 -28.15 -5.58 -2.78
N PRO A 304 -26.84 -5.58 -2.48
CA PRO A 304 -26.35 -5.57 -1.11
C PRO A 304 -26.88 -4.36 -0.33
N ILE A 305 -27.15 -4.53 0.97
CA ILE A 305 -27.57 -3.42 1.85
C ILE A 305 -26.34 -2.64 2.29
N PRO A 306 -26.24 -1.33 2.03
CA PRO A 306 -25.16 -0.50 2.55
C PRO A 306 -25.16 -0.46 4.08
N THR A 307 -23.99 -0.56 4.69
CA THR A 307 -23.76 -0.45 6.15
C THR A 307 -22.97 0.79 6.53
N CYS A 308 -22.62 1.62 5.55
CA CYS A 308 -21.99 2.92 5.76
C CYS A 308 -22.99 3.91 6.40
N PRO A 309 -22.50 4.96 7.07
CA PRO A 309 -23.33 6.05 7.59
C PRO A 309 -24.27 6.64 6.54
N ALA A 310 -25.58 6.64 6.77
CA ALA A 310 -26.52 7.26 5.84
C ALA A 310 -26.23 8.77 5.65
N SER A 311 -26.03 9.46 6.77
CA SER A 311 -25.46 10.80 6.82
C SER A 311 -24.70 10.96 8.13
N TYR A 312 -23.64 11.77 8.11
CA TYR A 312 -22.74 11.93 9.24
C TYR A 312 -22.21 13.37 9.33
N GLU A 313 -21.69 13.69 10.51
CA GLU A 313 -20.78 14.80 10.74
C GLU A 313 -19.52 14.30 11.44
N VAL A 314 -18.39 14.94 11.13
CA VAL A 314 -17.09 14.68 11.76
C VAL A 314 -16.70 15.90 12.56
N GLU A 315 -16.27 15.67 13.79
CA GLU A 315 -15.92 16.69 14.75
C GLU A 315 -14.56 16.39 15.39
N VAL A 316 -13.81 17.45 15.68
CA VAL A 316 -12.52 17.39 16.36
C VAL A 316 -12.59 18.19 17.65
N SER A 317 -11.96 17.70 18.71
CA SER A 317 -11.89 18.36 20.01
C SER A 317 -10.53 18.17 20.66
N GLU A 318 -10.10 19.13 21.48
CA GLU A 318 -8.88 19.04 22.29
C GLU A 318 -9.17 18.44 23.68
N ASP A 319 -10.36 18.70 24.23
CA ASP A 319 -10.76 18.37 25.61
C ASP A 319 -11.83 17.27 25.70
N GLY A 320 -12.50 16.94 24.59
CA GLY A 320 -13.61 15.99 24.52
C GLY A 320 -14.97 16.61 24.90
N GLU A 321 -15.01 17.91 25.18
CA GLU A 321 -16.21 18.66 25.59
C GLU A 321 -16.60 19.71 24.55
N ASN A 322 -15.64 20.47 24.03
CA ASN A 322 -15.82 21.51 23.03
C ASN A 322 -15.45 20.97 21.64
N TRP A 323 -16.45 20.86 20.78
CA TRP A 323 -16.31 20.20 19.48
C TRP A 323 -16.36 21.20 18.33
N THR A 324 -15.40 21.06 17.40
CA THR A 324 -15.37 21.79 16.13
C THR A 324 -15.80 20.84 15.04
N LYS A 325 -16.92 21.11 14.37
CA LYS A 325 -17.32 20.36 13.17
C LYS A 325 -16.35 20.65 12.03
N VAL A 326 -15.71 19.60 11.51
CA VAL A 326 -14.72 19.69 10.42
C VAL A 326 -15.27 19.22 9.08
N GLU A 327 -16.28 18.35 9.07
CA GLU A 327 -16.90 17.84 7.85
C GLU A 327 -18.32 17.31 8.09
N GLN A 328 -19.12 17.20 7.03
CA GLN A 328 -20.39 16.47 7.03
C GLN A 328 -20.66 15.87 5.64
N GLY A 329 -21.38 14.75 5.60
CA GLY A 329 -21.66 14.11 4.32
C GLY A 329 -22.64 12.96 4.40
N THR A 330 -22.74 12.25 3.29
CA THR A 330 -23.53 11.02 3.13
C THR A 330 -22.62 9.93 2.58
N CYS A 331 -23.00 8.68 2.77
CA CYS A 331 -22.31 7.58 2.11
C CYS A 331 -22.47 7.64 0.59
N SER A 332 -21.35 7.66 -0.13
CA SER A 332 -21.29 7.53 -1.60
C SER A 332 -20.86 6.14 -2.06
N ASP A 333 -20.05 5.46 -1.26
CA ASP A 333 -19.48 4.14 -1.55
C ASP A 333 -19.11 3.38 -0.26
N GLN A 334 -18.62 2.15 -0.41
CA GLN A 334 -18.22 1.31 0.73
C GLN A 334 -16.86 1.73 1.32
N GLN A 335 -15.99 2.36 0.53
CA GLN A 335 -14.66 2.81 0.94
C GLN A 335 -14.69 4.29 1.30
N MET A 336 -15.23 4.57 2.48
CA MET A 336 -15.34 5.92 3.00
C MET A 336 -13.96 6.58 3.10
N ARG A 337 -13.78 7.70 2.40
CA ARG A 337 -12.61 8.58 2.50
C ARG A 337 -13.08 10.00 2.79
N ILE A 338 -13.05 10.38 4.06
CA ILE A 338 -13.53 11.68 4.52
C ILE A 338 -12.32 12.58 4.69
N LYS A 339 -12.16 13.55 3.78
CA LYS A 339 -11.10 14.57 3.83
C LYS A 339 -11.67 15.86 4.39
N PHE A 340 -10.93 16.53 5.25
CA PHE A 340 -11.32 17.80 5.86
C PHE A 340 -10.12 18.71 6.12
N SER A 341 -10.41 19.96 6.49
CA SER A 341 -9.36 20.95 6.76
C SER A 341 -8.51 20.52 7.95
N LEU A 342 -7.20 20.74 7.83
CA LEU A 342 -6.21 20.33 8.84
C LEU A 342 -6.50 20.99 10.20
N THR A 343 -6.98 20.19 11.16
CA THR A 343 -7.52 20.69 12.44
C THR A 343 -6.80 20.05 13.61
N SER A 344 -6.33 20.88 14.54
CA SER A 344 -5.67 20.40 15.77
C SER A 344 -6.68 19.82 16.75
N GLY A 345 -6.35 18.70 17.36
CA GLY A 345 -7.15 18.09 18.41
C GLY A 345 -6.55 16.79 18.93
N ARG A 346 -7.18 16.28 19.97
CA ARG A 346 -6.87 14.99 20.59
C ARG A 346 -7.98 13.96 20.36
N PHE A 347 -9.19 14.43 20.16
CA PHE A 347 -10.39 13.63 19.94
C PHE A 347 -10.90 13.82 18.51
N LEU A 348 -11.22 12.71 17.87
CA LEU A 348 -11.91 12.67 16.59
C LEU A 348 -13.21 11.88 16.77
N ARG A 349 -14.35 12.48 16.42
CA ARG A 349 -15.66 11.85 16.52
C ARG A 349 -16.40 11.92 15.19
N ILE A 350 -17.08 10.83 14.85
CA ILE A 350 -18.05 10.78 13.76
C ILE A 350 -19.43 10.44 14.34
N THR A 351 -20.43 11.24 14.01
CA THR A 351 -21.79 11.16 14.53
C THR A 351 -22.78 10.99 13.39
N LEU A 352 -23.70 10.03 13.48
CA LEU A 352 -24.76 9.82 12.50
C LEU A 352 -25.82 10.91 12.60
N THR A 353 -26.07 11.62 11.51
CA THR A 353 -27.06 12.71 11.45
C THR A 353 -28.40 12.27 10.85
N GLY A 354 -28.48 11.06 10.31
CA GLY A 354 -29.67 10.49 9.70
C GLY A 354 -29.67 8.96 9.66
N VAL A 355 -30.76 8.39 9.17
CA VAL A 355 -31.05 6.95 9.18
C VAL A 355 -31.20 6.46 7.74
N PRO A 356 -30.63 5.30 7.37
CA PRO A 356 -30.75 4.74 6.02
C PRO A 356 -32.20 4.32 5.73
N ALA A 357 -32.57 4.31 4.45
CA ALA A 357 -33.90 3.86 4.02
C ALA A 357 -34.15 2.37 4.28
N MET A 358 -33.09 1.57 4.38
CA MET A 358 -33.15 0.16 4.72
C MET A 358 -32.47 -0.05 6.06
N ASP A 359 -33.12 -0.82 6.94
CA ASP A 359 -32.57 -1.23 8.22
C ASP A 359 -31.22 -1.94 8.04
N ALA A 360 -30.18 -1.31 8.55
CA ALA A 360 -28.83 -1.82 8.53
C ALA A 360 -28.04 -1.29 9.73
N PRO A 361 -27.15 -2.10 10.33
CA PRO A 361 -26.20 -1.60 11.28
C PRO A 361 -25.13 -0.74 10.58
N TRP A 362 -24.50 0.13 11.35
CA TRP A 362 -23.29 0.81 10.92
C TRP A 362 -22.09 -0.11 11.14
N LYS A 363 -21.32 -0.36 10.08
CA LYS A 363 -20.10 -1.17 10.15
C LYS A 363 -18.88 -0.38 9.72
N MET A 364 -17.76 -0.61 10.41
CA MET A 364 -16.46 -0.06 10.03
C MET A 364 -15.38 -1.12 10.15
N GLU A 365 -14.55 -1.24 9.12
CA GLU A 365 -13.39 -2.12 9.07
C GLU A 365 -12.18 -1.36 8.54
N SER A 366 -10.98 -1.76 8.98
CA SER A 366 -9.72 -1.19 8.51
C SER A 366 -9.71 0.35 8.59
N MET A 367 -10.24 0.89 9.69
CA MET A 367 -10.27 2.32 9.93
C MET A 367 -8.85 2.86 10.07
N LYS A 368 -8.59 3.98 9.41
CA LYS A 368 -7.30 4.67 9.39
C LYS A 368 -7.55 6.16 9.58
N ILE A 369 -6.78 6.77 10.45
CA ILE A 369 -6.82 8.21 10.71
C ILE A 369 -5.54 8.81 10.17
N TYR A 370 -5.66 9.91 9.45
CA TYR A 370 -4.53 10.61 8.87
C TYR A 370 -4.45 12.04 9.36
N GLY A 371 -3.23 12.56 9.35
CA GLY A 371 -2.95 13.92 9.76
C GLY A 371 -1.50 14.29 9.55
N LYS A 372 -1.15 15.49 10.02
CA LYS A 372 0.23 15.97 10.04
C LYS A 372 0.75 15.98 11.47
N LEU A 373 2.04 15.71 11.61
CA LEU A 373 2.73 15.86 12.89
C LEU A 373 2.75 17.34 13.28
N THR A 374 2.61 17.61 14.58
CA THR A 374 2.80 18.95 15.12
C THR A 374 4.28 19.30 15.03
N LEU A 375 4.59 20.50 14.53
CA LEU A 375 5.96 20.99 14.54
C LEU A 375 6.47 21.01 16.00
N PRO A 376 7.73 20.58 16.25
CA PRO A 376 8.31 20.75 17.57
C PRO A 376 8.28 22.23 17.95
N GLU A 377 7.95 22.53 19.21
CA GLU A 377 8.10 23.88 19.76
C GLU A 377 9.57 24.29 19.57
N MET A 378 9.80 25.39 18.84
CA MET A 378 11.15 25.91 18.55
C MET A 378 11.82 26.51 19.77
#